data_AF-A0A846ULC2-F1
#
_entry.id   AF-A0A846ULC2-F1
#
_cell.length_a   1.000
_cell.length_b   1.000
_cell.length_c   1.000
_cell.angle_alpha   90.00
_cell.angle_beta   90.00
_cell.angle_gamma   90.00
#
_symmetry.space_group_name_H-M   'P 1'
#
loop_
_entity.id
_entity.type
_entity.pdbx_description
1 polymer ?
#
loop_
_entity_poly.entity_id
_entity_poly.type
_entity_poly.pdbx_seq_one_letter_code
_entity_poly.pdbx_strand_id
1 'polypeptide(L)'
;MQNAAQYLDKTRSAAQRLFEGIDAYLALLRDHSTTFVTSHTSEEDFQRQYDAWYAERRSAIQAALDAQKQYIGESFAQATLCGAVLQLAAKAIECYSKNSHIPQDWVSFVKPHSKPVPFCTGRLVRGIPLGLVVYAARNQHTHFEDQNLREPNVEVFRRLAVNHGYGKGSTGPVVDPAFHLGTKSIVSFANNVTALLEWRSLEAYEADMRMLLEI
;
A
#
# COMPACT_ATOMS: atom_id res chain seq x y z
N MET A 1 7.01 14.23 -29.56
CA MET A 1 6.00 14.26 -28.47
C MET A 1 6.03 12.90 -27.81
N GLN A 2 6.34 12.79 -26.51
CA GLN A 2 6.32 11.48 -25.82
C GLN A 2 4.87 11.10 -25.51
N ASN A 3 4.43 9.88 -25.87
CA ASN A 3 3.12 9.35 -25.48
C ASN A 3 3.22 8.48 -24.21
N ALA A 4 2.07 8.05 -23.67
CA ALA A 4 1.99 7.26 -22.42
C ALA A 4 2.84 5.98 -22.47
N ALA A 5 2.79 5.23 -23.57
CA ALA A 5 3.56 4.00 -23.74
C ALA A 5 5.07 4.26 -23.75
N GLN A 6 5.51 5.34 -24.42
CA GLN A 6 6.91 5.76 -24.43
C GLN A 6 7.40 6.22 -23.06
N TYR A 7 6.53 6.85 -22.25
CA TYR A 7 6.89 7.20 -20.87
C TYR A 7 7.13 5.93 -20.05
N LEU A 8 6.19 4.97 -20.07
CA LEU A 8 6.34 3.72 -19.32
C LEU A 8 7.61 2.98 -19.72
N ASP A 9 7.86 2.82 -21.02
CA ASP A 9 9.07 2.18 -21.55
C ASP A 9 10.37 2.86 -21.04
N LYS A 10 10.41 4.20 -21.08
CA LYS A 10 11.58 4.96 -20.60
C LYS A 10 11.79 4.88 -19.09
N THR A 11 10.70 4.78 -18.32
CA THR A 11 10.78 4.66 -16.85
C THR A 11 10.91 3.22 -16.36
N ARG A 12 10.75 2.23 -17.25
CA ARG A 12 10.70 0.81 -16.93
C ARG A 12 11.94 0.32 -16.18
N SER A 13 13.12 0.70 -16.64
CA SER A 13 14.39 0.32 -16.01
C SER A 13 14.52 0.85 -14.56
N ALA A 14 14.00 2.05 -14.30
CA ALA A 14 13.98 2.60 -12.95
C ALA A 14 12.95 1.86 -12.07
N ALA A 15 11.74 1.62 -12.58
CA ALA A 15 10.72 0.85 -11.87
C ALA A 15 11.19 -0.57 -11.54
N GLN A 16 11.85 -1.25 -12.47
CA GLN A 16 12.44 -2.58 -12.25
C GLN A 16 13.39 -2.59 -11.05
N ARG A 17 14.36 -1.65 -11.02
CA ARG A 17 15.32 -1.56 -9.90
C ARG A 17 14.66 -1.22 -8.57
N LEU A 18 13.60 -0.42 -8.58
CA LEU A 18 12.83 -0.14 -7.37
C LEU A 18 12.16 -1.41 -6.84
N PHE A 19 11.55 -2.22 -7.72
CA PHE A 19 10.94 -3.49 -7.32
C PHE A 19 11.95 -4.53 -6.86
N GLU A 20 13.12 -4.62 -7.49
CA GLU A 20 14.23 -5.46 -7.03
C GLU A 20 14.67 -5.06 -5.60
N GLY A 21 14.81 -3.76 -5.33
CA GLY A 21 15.12 -3.26 -3.99
C GLY A 21 14.02 -3.56 -2.97
N ILE A 22 12.76 -3.37 -3.34
CA ILE A 22 11.60 -3.71 -2.47
C ILE A 22 11.59 -5.21 -2.16
N ASP A 23 11.84 -6.07 -3.14
CA ASP A 23 11.86 -7.52 -2.98
C ASP A 23 12.99 -8.00 -2.07
N ALA A 24 14.17 -7.35 -2.15
CA ALA A 24 15.30 -7.63 -1.25
C ALA A 24 14.94 -7.41 0.22
N TYR A 25 14.23 -6.33 0.56
CA TYR A 25 13.76 -6.10 1.93
C TYR A 25 12.71 -7.12 2.38
N LEU A 26 11.82 -7.55 1.47
CA LEU A 26 10.79 -8.55 1.77
C LEU A 26 11.36 -9.97 1.89
N ALA A 27 12.48 -10.27 1.21
CA ALA A 27 13.17 -11.56 1.32
C ALA A 27 13.59 -11.84 2.76
N LEU A 28 14.09 -10.83 3.49
CA LEU A 28 14.45 -10.93 4.92
C LEU A 28 13.32 -11.53 5.78
N LEU A 29 12.07 -11.14 5.49
CA LEU A 29 10.90 -11.63 6.24
C LEU A 29 10.44 -13.02 5.77
N ARG A 30 10.55 -13.30 4.46
CA ARG A 30 10.11 -14.58 3.87
C ARG A 30 10.97 -15.74 4.34
N ASP A 31 12.28 -15.53 4.41
CA ASP A 31 13.27 -16.58 4.73
C ASP A 31 13.18 -17.07 6.19
N HIS A 32 12.56 -16.27 7.06
CA HIS A 32 12.46 -16.57 8.49
C HIS A 32 11.01 -16.61 9.01
N SER A 33 10.02 -16.82 8.14
CA SER A 33 8.62 -16.89 8.58
C SER A 33 8.31 -18.19 9.36
N THR A 34 7.62 -18.03 10.50
CA THR A 34 7.10 -19.16 11.28
C THR A 34 5.61 -18.99 11.51
N THR A 35 4.81 -20.02 11.24
CA THR A 35 3.36 -19.98 11.45
C THR A 35 2.93 -21.14 12.34
N PHE A 36 2.17 -20.81 13.39
CA PHE A 36 1.45 -21.79 14.19
C PHE A 36 0.03 -21.91 13.64
N VAL A 37 -0.36 -23.12 13.24
CA VAL A 37 -1.71 -23.42 12.75
C VAL A 37 -2.27 -24.53 13.62
N THR A 38 -3.48 -24.34 14.13
CA THR A 38 -4.15 -25.28 15.03
C THR A 38 -5.65 -25.24 14.79
N SER A 39 -6.32 -26.37 15.01
CA SER A 39 -7.78 -26.55 14.89
C SER A 39 -8.43 -26.87 16.25
N HIS A 40 -7.89 -26.30 17.33
CA HIS A 40 -8.25 -26.64 18.71
C HIS A 40 -9.70 -26.31 19.05
N THR A 41 -10.25 -27.10 19.98
CA THR A 41 -11.62 -27.00 20.48
C THR A 41 -11.69 -26.49 21.92
N SER A 42 -10.55 -26.35 22.60
CA SER A 42 -10.44 -25.79 23.96
C SER A 42 -9.12 -25.04 24.17
N GLU A 43 -9.07 -24.17 25.18
CA GLU A 43 -7.90 -23.36 25.54
C GLU A 43 -6.73 -24.21 26.07
N GLU A 44 -7.01 -25.25 26.85
CA GLU A 44 -5.97 -26.17 27.34
C GLU A 44 -5.28 -26.94 26.20
N ASP A 45 -6.05 -27.37 25.20
CA ASP A 45 -5.51 -28.08 24.05
C ASP A 45 -4.69 -27.15 23.14
N PHE A 46 -5.13 -25.89 22.99
CA PHE A 46 -4.34 -24.84 22.33
C PHE A 46 -2.98 -24.67 23.00
N GLN A 47 -2.97 -24.44 24.31
CA GLN A 47 -1.73 -24.14 25.04
C GLN A 47 -0.74 -25.29 24.92
N ARG A 48 -1.20 -26.53 25.11
CA ARG A 48 -0.37 -27.73 24.95
C ARG A 48 0.25 -27.85 23.56
N GLN A 49 -0.55 -27.64 22.50
CA GLN A 49 -0.06 -27.69 21.12
C GLN A 49 0.91 -26.56 20.81
N TYR A 50 0.63 -25.36 21.32
CA TYR A 50 1.51 -24.20 21.18
C TYR A 50 2.85 -24.43 21.87
N ASP A 51 2.85 -24.93 23.10
CA ASP A 51 4.07 -25.19 23.87
C ASP A 51 4.96 -26.24 23.18
N ALA A 52 4.35 -27.30 22.66
CA ALA A 52 5.06 -28.32 21.88
C ALA A 52 5.67 -27.72 20.60
N TRP A 53 4.88 -26.99 19.82
CA TRP A 53 5.35 -26.32 18.60
C TRP A 53 6.46 -25.30 18.89
N TYR A 54 6.32 -24.52 19.96
CA TYR A 54 7.30 -23.52 20.38
C TYR A 54 8.62 -24.18 20.80
N ALA A 55 8.55 -25.26 21.58
CA ALA A 55 9.73 -26.01 22.01
C ALA A 55 10.52 -26.57 20.82
N GLU A 56 9.84 -27.13 19.82
CA GLU A 56 10.45 -27.68 18.61
C GLU A 56 11.05 -26.59 17.69
N ARG A 57 10.47 -25.39 17.67
CA ARG A 57 10.81 -24.32 16.72
C ARG A 57 11.52 -23.13 17.34
N ARG A 58 11.99 -23.24 18.58
CA ARG A 58 12.57 -22.12 19.33
C ARG A 58 13.67 -21.37 18.56
N SER A 59 14.57 -22.08 17.89
CA SER A 59 15.64 -21.47 17.07
C SER A 59 15.09 -20.72 15.84
N ALA A 60 14.11 -21.31 15.15
CA ALA A 60 13.46 -20.69 13.99
C ALA A 60 12.66 -19.45 14.41
N ILE A 61 11.95 -19.50 15.54
CA ILE A 61 11.23 -18.36 16.11
C ILE A 61 12.21 -17.24 16.47
N GLN A 62 13.35 -17.56 17.07
CA GLN A 62 14.37 -16.56 17.38
C GLN A 62 14.92 -15.89 16.11
N ALA A 63 15.23 -16.68 15.07
CA ALA A 63 15.64 -16.15 13.77
C ALA A 63 14.56 -15.27 13.14
N ALA A 64 13.28 -15.65 13.24
CA ALA A 64 12.14 -14.84 12.80
C ALA A 64 12.08 -13.49 13.52
N LEU A 65 12.24 -13.49 14.84
CA LEU A 65 12.24 -12.27 15.65
C LEU A 65 13.42 -11.36 15.30
N ASP A 66 14.59 -11.92 15.05
CA ASP A 66 15.78 -11.13 14.70
C ASP A 66 15.67 -10.55 13.28
N ALA A 67 15.13 -11.31 12.33
CA ALA A 67 14.79 -10.82 10.99
C ALA A 67 13.73 -9.70 11.03
N GLN A 68 12.71 -9.83 11.89
CA GLN A 68 11.71 -8.76 12.09
C GLN A 68 12.34 -7.48 12.65
N LYS A 69 13.24 -7.58 13.64
CA LYS A 69 13.96 -6.42 14.18
C LYS A 69 14.80 -5.74 13.10
N GLN A 70 15.53 -6.52 12.30
CA GLN A 70 16.32 -5.99 11.19
C GLN A 70 15.42 -5.27 10.20
N TYR A 71 14.33 -5.92 9.76
CA TYR A 71 13.38 -5.33 8.83
C TYR A 71 12.74 -4.04 9.38
N ILE A 72 12.39 -3.98 10.68
CA ILE A 72 11.86 -2.75 11.29
C ILE A 72 12.86 -1.60 11.14
N GLY A 73 14.15 -1.86 11.36
CA GLY A 73 15.22 -0.88 11.15
C GLY A 73 15.34 -0.39 9.70
N GLU A 74 14.96 -1.23 8.73
CA GLU A 74 15.03 -0.94 7.30
C GLU A 74 13.67 -0.54 6.67
N SER A 75 12.59 -0.58 7.45
CA SER A 75 11.21 -0.38 6.97
C SER A 75 11.00 0.99 6.32
N PHE A 76 11.70 2.02 6.81
CA PHE A 76 11.67 3.35 6.20
C PHE A 76 12.34 3.37 4.83
N ALA A 77 13.47 2.67 4.66
CA ALA A 77 14.16 2.57 3.37
C ALA A 77 13.27 1.89 2.32
N GLN A 78 12.57 0.82 2.70
CA GLN A 78 11.57 0.20 1.85
C GLN A 78 10.44 1.17 1.50
N ALA A 79 9.92 1.94 2.48
CA ALA A 79 8.89 2.94 2.23
C ALA A 79 9.35 4.03 1.26
N THR A 80 10.64 4.42 1.26
CA THR A 80 11.23 5.32 0.26
C THR A 80 11.16 4.72 -1.15
N LEU A 81 11.50 3.45 -1.33
CA LEU A 81 11.40 2.79 -2.63
C LEU A 81 9.95 2.71 -3.12
N CYS A 82 9.02 2.32 -2.25
CA CYS A 82 7.59 2.32 -2.55
C CYS A 82 7.08 3.73 -2.91
N GLY A 83 7.57 4.76 -2.22
CA GLY A 83 7.27 6.16 -2.51
C GLY A 83 7.73 6.59 -3.90
N ALA A 84 8.92 6.15 -4.32
CA ALA A 84 9.43 6.40 -5.66
C ALA A 84 8.57 5.71 -6.75
N VAL A 85 8.09 4.49 -6.51
CA VAL A 85 7.13 3.81 -7.41
C VAL A 85 5.85 4.64 -7.56
N LEU A 86 5.29 5.11 -6.45
CA LEU A 86 4.11 5.99 -6.45
C LEU A 86 4.36 7.30 -7.19
N GLN A 87 5.57 7.88 -7.08
CA GLN A 87 5.96 9.08 -7.80
C GLN A 87 5.98 8.85 -9.33
N LEU A 88 6.53 7.73 -9.79
CA LEU A 88 6.53 7.37 -11.21
C LEU A 88 5.11 7.19 -11.75
N ALA A 89 4.26 6.47 -11.02
CA ALA A 89 2.84 6.30 -11.37
C ALA A 89 2.10 7.64 -11.41
N ALA A 90 2.26 8.45 -10.36
CA ALA A 90 1.57 9.72 -10.27
C ALA A 90 1.95 10.67 -11.40
N LYS A 91 3.22 10.68 -11.80
CA LYS A 91 3.69 11.49 -12.91
C LYS A 91 3.16 11.01 -14.26
N ALA A 92 3.02 9.69 -14.45
CA ALA A 92 2.40 9.14 -15.65
C ALA A 92 0.92 9.57 -15.76
N ILE A 93 0.15 9.45 -14.68
CA ILE A 93 -1.26 9.85 -14.64
C ILE A 93 -1.39 11.36 -14.89
N GLU A 94 -0.59 12.19 -14.21
CA GLU A 94 -0.61 13.64 -14.37
C GLU A 94 -0.36 14.08 -15.83
N CYS A 95 0.57 13.41 -16.52
CA CYS A 95 0.95 13.79 -17.88
C CYS A 95 0.07 13.19 -18.98
N TYR A 96 -0.51 12.01 -18.75
CA TYR A 96 -1.09 11.20 -19.82
C TYR A 96 -2.51 10.70 -19.57
N SER A 97 -3.05 10.80 -18.36
CA SER A 97 -4.46 10.47 -18.12
C SER A 97 -5.35 11.43 -18.89
N LYS A 98 -6.36 10.87 -19.57
CA LYS A 98 -7.39 11.64 -20.29
C LYS A 98 -8.65 11.86 -19.45
N ASN A 99 -8.67 11.35 -18.21
CA ASN A 99 -9.85 11.42 -17.38
C ASN A 99 -10.18 12.88 -17.00
N SER A 100 -11.39 13.31 -17.34
CA SER A 100 -11.96 14.60 -16.94
C SER A 100 -13.18 14.46 -16.05
N HIS A 101 -13.59 13.23 -15.71
CA HIS A 101 -14.79 12.95 -14.94
C HIS A 101 -14.47 12.70 -13.46
N ILE A 102 -15.32 13.21 -12.58
CA ILE A 102 -15.26 12.95 -11.14
C ILE A 102 -16.44 12.03 -10.80
N PRO A 103 -16.20 10.82 -10.26
CA PRO A 103 -17.26 9.95 -9.79
C PRO A 103 -18.14 10.66 -8.76
N GLN A 104 -19.45 10.40 -8.78
CA GLN A 104 -20.43 11.10 -7.95
C GLN A 104 -20.05 11.13 -6.45
N ASP A 105 -19.56 10.01 -5.92
CA ASP A 105 -19.14 9.86 -4.51
C ASP A 105 -17.92 10.70 -4.12
N TRP A 106 -17.26 11.35 -5.09
CA TRP A 106 -16.05 12.14 -4.93
C TRP A 106 -16.24 13.63 -5.23
N VAL A 107 -17.39 14.06 -5.73
CA VAL A 107 -17.67 15.45 -6.14
C VAL A 107 -17.54 16.43 -4.96
N SER A 108 -17.81 16.00 -3.73
CA SER A 108 -17.64 16.83 -2.52
C SER A 108 -16.18 17.01 -2.08
N PHE A 109 -15.28 16.14 -2.52
CA PHE A 109 -13.87 16.10 -2.09
C PHE A 109 -12.89 16.56 -3.19
N VAL A 110 -13.28 16.38 -4.45
CA VAL A 110 -12.50 16.77 -5.62
C VAL A 110 -13.21 17.91 -6.34
N LYS A 111 -12.53 19.05 -6.46
CA LYS A 111 -13.07 20.19 -7.21
C LYS A 111 -12.96 19.95 -8.72
N PRO A 112 -13.97 20.35 -9.52
CA PRO A 112 -13.83 20.36 -10.98
C PRO A 112 -12.57 21.10 -11.43
N HIS A 113 -11.93 20.60 -12.51
CA HIS A 113 -10.70 21.15 -13.09
C HIS A 113 -9.48 21.25 -12.15
N SER A 114 -9.50 20.57 -11.00
CA SER A 114 -8.37 20.55 -10.06
C SER A 114 -7.38 19.41 -10.34
N LYS A 115 -6.19 19.49 -9.74
CA LYS A 115 -5.09 18.52 -9.93
C LYS A 115 -5.46 17.05 -9.70
N PRO A 116 -6.36 16.67 -8.78
CA PRO A 116 -6.77 15.28 -8.60
C PRO A 116 -7.71 14.72 -9.68
N VAL A 117 -8.30 15.56 -10.55
CA VAL A 117 -9.29 15.09 -11.54
C VAL A 117 -8.74 13.99 -12.46
N PRO A 118 -7.54 14.10 -13.04
CA PRO A 118 -6.98 13.03 -13.88
C PRO A 118 -6.74 11.71 -13.13
N PHE A 119 -6.71 11.75 -11.79
CA PHE A 119 -6.52 10.60 -10.91
C PHE A 119 -7.83 9.89 -10.56
N CYS A 120 -8.99 10.46 -10.89
CA CYS A 120 -10.29 9.83 -10.69
C CYS A 120 -10.58 8.68 -11.71
N THR A 121 -9.63 7.75 -11.89
CA THR A 121 -9.67 6.67 -12.88
C THR A 121 -9.08 5.36 -12.34
N GLY A 122 -9.27 4.27 -13.09
CA GLY A 122 -8.79 2.93 -12.79
C GLY A 122 -9.77 2.07 -11.99
N ARG A 123 -9.35 0.82 -11.71
CA ARG A 123 -10.10 -0.12 -10.87
C ARG A 123 -10.36 0.46 -9.48
N LEU A 124 -11.41 -0.02 -8.80
CA LEU A 124 -11.71 0.38 -7.44
C LEU A 124 -10.86 -0.40 -6.43
N VAL A 125 -10.23 0.31 -5.51
CA VAL A 125 -9.50 -0.21 -4.36
C VAL A 125 -10.26 0.23 -3.11
N ARG A 126 -10.93 -0.70 -2.42
CA ARG A 126 -11.80 -0.38 -1.27
C ARG A 126 -12.84 0.73 -1.59
N GLY A 127 -13.37 0.72 -2.82
CA GLY A 127 -14.34 1.70 -3.31
C GLY A 127 -13.75 3.05 -3.76
N ILE A 128 -12.43 3.14 -3.90
CA ILE A 128 -11.70 4.34 -4.32
C ILE A 128 -11.07 4.10 -5.69
N PRO A 129 -11.19 5.00 -6.67
CA PRO A 129 -10.42 4.91 -7.92
C PRO A 129 -8.92 4.76 -7.64
N LEU A 130 -8.30 3.76 -8.26
CA LEU A 130 -6.87 3.46 -8.09
C LEU A 130 -5.98 4.71 -8.25
N GLY A 131 -6.25 5.56 -9.23
CA GLY A 131 -5.49 6.79 -9.41
C GLY A 131 -5.56 7.73 -8.19
N LEU A 132 -6.70 7.85 -7.52
CA LEU A 132 -6.84 8.67 -6.31
C LEU A 132 -6.06 8.07 -5.14
N VAL A 133 -5.96 6.75 -5.05
CA VAL A 133 -5.09 6.07 -4.09
C VAL A 133 -3.62 6.41 -4.36
N VAL A 134 -3.18 6.36 -5.62
CA VAL A 134 -1.83 6.75 -6.03
C VAL A 134 -1.55 8.22 -5.69
N TYR A 135 -2.50 9.12 -5.98
CA TYR A 135 -2.38 10.56 -5.68
C TYR A 135 -2.19 10.80 -4.18
N ALA A 136 -3.07 10.22 -3.35
CA ALA A 136 -3.05 10.40 -1.91
C ALA A 136 -1.80 9.80 -1.27
N ALA A 137 -1.43 8.60 -1.68
CA ALA A 137 -0.26 7.91 -1.15
C ALA A 137 1.05 8.61 -1.52
N ARG A 138 1.17 9.10 -2.75
CA ARG A 138 2.33 9.93 -3.14
C ARG A 138 2.41 11.17 -2.28
N ASN A 139 1.30 11.90 -2.10
CA ASN A 139 1.30 13.13 -1.31
C ASN A 139 1.62 12.88 0.16
N GLN A 140 1.03 11.84 0.76
CA GLN A 140 1.33 11.45 2.13
C GLN A 140 2.78 10.99 2.28
N HIS A 141 3.34 10.28 1.30
CA HIS A 141 4.76 9.92 1.32
C HIS A 141 5.67 11.14 1.21
N THR A 142 5.37 12.12 0.35
CA THR A 142 6.19 13.33 0.22
C THR A 142 6.09 14.22 1.47
N HIS A 143 4.94 14.23 2.13
CA HIS A 143 4.65 15.11 3.26
C HIS A 143 4.32 14.32 4.53
N PHE A 144 5.02 13.20 4.77
CA PHE A 144 4.68 12.28 5.87
C PHE A 144 4.87 12.91 7.26
N GLU A 145 5.73 13.94 7.36
CA GLU A 145 5.94 14.75 8.56
C GLU A 145 4.89 15.86 8.76
N ASP A 146 4.14 16.22 7.71
CA ASP A 146 3.11 17.25 7.77
C ASP A 146 1.79 16.64 8.24
N GLN A 147 1.28 17.15 9.36
CA GLN A 147 0.00 16.71 9.92
C GLN A 147 -1.21 17.26 9.14
N ASN A 148 -1.00 18.22 8.23
CA ASN A 148 -2.06 18.91 7.50
C ASN A 148 -2.26 18.38 6.08
N LEU A 149 -2.45 17.07 5.94
CA LEU A 149 -2.84 16.48 4.67
C LEU A 149 -4.20 17.08 4.24
N ARG A 150 -4.30 17.55 2.99
CA ARG A 150 -5.51 18.22 2.48
C ARG A 150 -6.42 17.25 1.73
N GLU A 151 -7.66 17.65 1.47
CA GLU A 151 -8.53 16.91 0.55
C GLU A 151 -7.96 16.87 -0.89
N PRO A 152 -8.19 15.77 -1.65
CA PRO A 152 -8.97 14.58 -1.30
C PRO A 152 -8.21 13.52 -0.49
N ASN A 153 -6.95 13.78 -0.11
CA ASN A 153 -6.07 12.76 0.45
C ASN A 153 -6.58 12.21 1.80
N VAL A 154 -7.16 13.09 2.64
CA VAL A 154 -7.75 12.70 3.93
C VAL A 154 -8.90 11.73 3.73
N GLU A 155 -9.83 12.05 2.83
CA GLU A 155 -10.95 11.16 2.52
C GLU A 155 -10.50 9.82 1.93
N VAL A 156 -9.46 9.83 1.08
CA VAL A 156 -8.86 8.58 0.57
C VAL A 156 -8.39 7.69 1.70
N PHE A 157 -7.54 8.20 2.61
CA PHE A 157 -7.03 7.40 3.73
C PHE A 157 -8.13 7.00 4.71
N ARG A 158 -9.13 7.85 4.95
CA ARG A 158 -10.30 7.49 5.76
C ARG A 158 -11.01 6.27 5.17
N ARG A 159 -11.33 6.30 3.87
CA ARG A 159 -11.99 5.17 3.19
C ARG A 159 -11.12 3.93 3.15
N LEU A 160 -9.81 4.06 2.88
CA LEU A 160 -8.89 2.93 2.97
C LEU A 160 -8.94 2.30 4.36
N ALA A 161 -8.97 3.11 5.42
CA ALA A 161 -8.98 2.63 6.80
C ALA A 161 -10.29 1.97 7.23
N VAL A 162 -11.43 2.20 6.57
CA VAL A 162 -12.74 1.63 7.00
C VAL A 162 -13.38 0.67 6.00
N ASN A 163 -13.09 0.80 4.70
CA ASN A 163 -13.74 0.01 3.64
C ASN A 163 -13.01 -1.31 3.35
N HIS A 164 -12.55 -2.00 4.39
CA HIS A 164 -11.86 -3.30 4.27
C HIS A 164 -12.77 -4.51 4.52
N GLY A 165 -14.06 -4.29 4.83
CA GLY A 165 -15.06 -5.36 4.96
C GLY A 165 -15.06 -6.12 6.30
N TYR A 166 -14.10 -5.86 7.19
CA TYR A 166 -14.12 -6.36 8.57
C TYR A 166 -15.00 -5.47 9.46
N GLY A 167 -15.60 -6.05 10.49
CA GLY A 167 -16.52 -5.33 11.39
C GLY A 167 -17.97 -5.29 10.91
N LYS A 168 -18.37 -6.12 9.94
CA LYS A 168 -19.79 -6.33 9.63
C LYS A 168 -20.49 -6.90 10.87
N GLY A 169 -21.31 -6.09 11.54
CA GLY A 169 -22.03 -6.44 12.77
C GLY A 169 -21.35 -6.02 14.08
N SER A 170 -20.22 -5.31 14.04
CA SER A 170 -19.65 -4.70 15.25
C SER A 170 -20.39 -3.42 15.65
N THR A 171 -20.38 -3.11 16.95
CA THR A 171 -21.03 -1.90 17.52
C THR A 171 -20.34 -0.59 17.16
N GLY A 172 -19.17 -0.65 16.51
CA GLY A 172 -18.43 0.49 15.99
C GLY A 172 -17.61 0.14 14.75
N PRO A 173 -17.15 1.13 13.99
CA PRO A 173 -16.32 0.91 12.81
C PRO A 173 -14.95 0.35 13.22
N VAL A 174 -14.59 -0.81 12.68
CA VAL A 174 -13.21 -1.30 12.77
C VAL A 174 -12.36 -0.44 11.84
N VAL A 175 -11.24 0.07 12.36
CA VAL A 175 -10.32 0.95 11.63
C VAL A 175 -9.02 0.20 11.40
N ASP A 176 -8.61 0.07 10.15
CA ASP A 176 -7.33 -0.49 9.75
C ASP A 176 -6.19 0.50 10.08
N PRO A 177 -5.32 0.17 11.06
CA PRO A 177 -4.25 1.07 11.48
C PRO A 177 -3.21 1.31 10.39
N ALA A 178 -3.12 0.45 9.36
CA ALA A 178 -2.16 0.61 8.27
C ALA A 178 -2.44 1.84 7.39
N PHE A 179 -3.63 2.43 7.47
CA PHE A 179 -4.07 3.58 6.67
C PHE A 179 -4.63 4.72 7.52
N HIS A 180 -4.59 4.61 8.85
CA HIS A 180 -5.19 5.58 9.74
C HIS A 180 -4.27 6.78 9.98
N LEU A 181 -4.62 7.96 9.45
CA LEU A 181 -3.82 9.19 9.60
C LEU A 181 -3.64 9.66 11.06
N GLY A 182 -4.49 9.22 12.00
CA GLY A 182 -4.42 9.60 13.41
C GLY A 182 -3.38 8.82 14.25
N THR A 183 -2.59 7.94 13.63
CA THR A 183 -1.52 7.24 14.37
C THR A 183 -0.44 8.22 14.83
N LYS A 184 -0.02 8.12 16.09
CA LYS A 184 0.98 9.04 16.71
C LYS A 184 2.37 8.98 16.07
N SER A 185 2.66 7.98 15.25
CA SER A 185 3.93 7.82 14.55
C SER A 185 3.91 8.52 13.20
N ILE A 186 4.91 9.37 12.95
CA ILE A 186 5.21 9.97 11.65
C ILE A 186 5.79 8.88 10.75
N VAL A 187 4.95 8.20 9.96
CA VAL A 187 5.39 7.12 9.06
C VAL A 187 4.77 7.27 7.69
N SER A 188 5.55 6.96 6.66
CA SER A 188 5.00 6.88 5.31
C SER A 188 4.16 5.62 5.13
N PHE A 189 2.97 5.77 4.56
CA PHE A 189 2.08 4.66 4.20
C PHE A 189 2.38 4.09 2.81
N ALA A 190 3.46 4.51 2.15
CA ALA A 190 3.80 4.06 0.80
C ALA A 190 3.93 2.53 0.70
N ASN A 191 4.58 1.90 1.69
CA ASN A 191 4.70 0.45 1.73
C ASN A 191 3.33 -0.24 1.83
N ASN A 192 2.49 0.22 2.77
CA ASN A 192 1.15 -0.32 3.01
C ASN A 192 0.25 -0.16 1.78
N VAL A 193 0.29 1.02 1.14
CA VAL A 193 -0.49 1.30 -0.06
C VAL A 193 -0.03 0.41 -1.21
N THR A 194 1.27 0.37 -1.52
CA THR A 194 1.75 -0.50 -2.61
C THR A 194 1.46 -1.98 -2.34
N ALA A 195 1.40 -2.41 -1.07
CA ALA A 195 0.93 -3.76 -0.70
C ALA A 195 -0.54 -3.96 -1.04
N LEU A 196 -1.39 -3.01 -0.65
CA LEU A 196 -2.82 -3.04 -0.93
C LEU A 196 -3.11 -3.01 -2.44
N LEU A 197 -2.27 -2.33 -3.22
CA LEU A 197 -2.36 -2.32 -4.67
C LEU A 197 -1.82 -3.60 -5.32
N GLU A 198 -1.19 -4.49 -4.55
CA GLU A 198 -0.47 -5.68 -5.03
C GLU A 198 0.72 -5.32 -5.95
N TRP A 199 1.23 -4.09 -5.84
CA TRP A 199 2.42 -3.63 -6.55
C TRP A 199 3.65 -4.17 -5.83
N ARG A 200 3.93 -5.44 -6.09
CA ARG A 200 5.07 -6.21 -5.59
C ARG A 200 5.97 -6.73 -6.69
N SER A 201 5.62 -6.47 -7.94
CA SER A 201 6.44 -6.74 -9.11
C SER A 201 6.22 -5.66 -10.18
N LEU A 202 7.15 -5.58 -11.13
CA LEU A 202 7.03 -4.67 -12.26
C LEU A 202 5.78 -4.98 -13.09
N GLU A 203 5.45 -6.25 -13.26
CA GLU A 203 4.33 -6.72 -14.08
C GLU A 203 2.98 -6.26 -13.49
N ALA A 204 2.79 -6.43 -12.18
CA ALA A 204 1.56 -5.99 -11.52
C ALA A 204 1.38 -4.47 -11.61
N TYR A 205 2.46 -3.73 -11.41
CA TYR A 205 2.50 -2.28 -11.60
C TYR A 205 2.18 -1.87 -13.04
N GLU A 206 2.85 -2.46 -14.03
CA GLU A 206 2.67 -2.12 -15.45
C GLU A 206 1.26 -2.44 -15.93
N ALA A 207 0.67 -3.56 -15.47
CA ALA A 207 -0.70 -3.91 -15.79
C ALA A 207 -1.69 -2.82 -15.34
N ASP A 208 -1.60 -2.39 -14.09
CA ASP A 208 -2.42 -1.30 -13.57
C ASP A 208 -2.15 0.02 -14.30
N MET A 209 -0.89 0.37 -14.55
CA MET A 209 -0.54 1.61 -15.26
C MET A 209 -1.05 1.64 -16.69
N ARG A 210 -1.02 0.51 -17.41
CA ARG A 210 -1.58 0.41 -18.77
C ARG A 210 -3.09 0.60 -18.78
N MET A 211 -3.80 -0.03 -17.85
CA MET A 211 -5.25 0.17 -17.69
C MET A 211 -5.58 1.63 -17.32
N LEU A 212 -4.84 2.24 -16.40
CA LEU A 212 -5.03 3.64 -15.99
C LEU A 212 -4.82 4.64 -17.14
N LEU A 213 -3.93 4.32 -18.09
CA LEU A 213 -3.51 5.19 -19.18
C LEU A 213 -4.18 4.83 -20.52
N GLU A 214 -5.03 3.80 -20.56
CA GLU A 214 -5.76 3.32 -21.74
C GLU A 214 -4.82 2.92 -22.91
N ILE A 215 -3.77 2.13 -22.62
CA ILE A 215 -2.75 1.67 -23.59
C ILE A 215 -2.41 0.19 -23.50
#